data_AF-A0AAW2BTL0-F1
#
_entry.id   AF-A0AAW2BTL0-F1
#
_cell.length_a   1.000
_cell.length_b   1.000
_cell.length_c   1.000
_cell.angle_alpha   90.00
_cell.angle_beta   90.00
_cell.angle_gamma   90.00
#
_symmetry.space_group_name_H-M   'P 1'
#
loop_
_entity.id
_entity.type
_entity.pdbx_description
1 polymer ?
#
loop_
_entity_poly.entity_id
_entity_poly.type
_entity_poly.pdbx_seq_one_letter_code
_entity_poly.pdbx_strand_id
1 'polypeptide(L)'
;MNLQDWLKFNCKVNIKSGSMGIPWNVIFAFGVWTIWQHRNRVVFQNHSPNYDIHAEVIHRTTEFVFCAQVIAYKSPRVERSIRWERSYCNWFKLNTDGSALGNPGTAGGGGILRSDSGLWIQAFSRSIGKTTSFLAELWALRDGLIMCLNLRISALEVDIDAQAIVELMNNDNTSNATNSSLVADCRLLISQVPQIKVSHCYREANACADALARIGSLQDLDMLYYDSPPSNLLEFYLADLYGLFHFRLSDSPLWGTFSSVKGFYNVEDHDDAKIVSRDDGPVELLTKIVPEALGAGIYTCLFLPSSRWWCFNGDFNVESVTSLWGVND
;
A
#
# COMPACT_ATOMS: atom_id res chain seq x y z
N MET A 1 36.62 -13.14 2.90
CA MET A 1 35.28 -12.58 2.60
C MET A 1 34.29 -13.72 2.77
N ASN A 2 33.29 -13.60 3.65
CA ASN A 2 32.26 -14.63 3.79
C ASN A 2 31.24 -14.55 2.64
N LEU A 3 30.35 -15.54 2.51
CA LEU A 3 29.36 -15.59 1.42
C LEU A 3 28.45 -14.35 1.41
N GLN A 4 28.05 -13.86 2.58
CA GLN A 4 27.18 -12.70 2.72
C GLN A 4 27.87 -11.41 2.23
N ASP A 5 29.13 -11.22 2.60
CA ASP A 5 29.95 -10.09 2.16
C ASP A 5 30.19 -10.14 0.64
N TRP A 6 30.40 -11.34 0.08
CA TRP A 6 30.57 -11.53 -1.36
C TRP A 6 29.29 -11.21 -2.14
N LEU A 7 28.12 -11.64 -1.65
CA LEU A 7 26.83 -11.31 -2.26
C LEU A 7 26.57 -9.80 -2.18
N LYS A 8 26.72 -9.20 -1.00
CA LYS A 8 26.54 -7.75 -0.80
C LYS A 8 27.48 -6.93 -1.68
N PHE A 9 28.74 -7.35 -1.82
CA PHE A 9 29.70 -6.70 -2.68
C PHE A 9 29.22 -6.70 -4.13
N ASN A 10 28.89 -7.87 -4.69
CA ASN A 10 28.49 -7.97 -6.10
C ASN A 10 27.16 -7.27 -6.40
N CYS A 11 26.21 -7.26 -5.47
CA CYS A 11 24.97 -6.51 -5.66
C CYS A 11 25.14 -4.98 -5.51
N LYS A 12 26.29 -4.49 -5.01
CA LYS A 12 26.59 -3.04 -4.91
C LYS A 12 27.53 -2.53 -6.00
N VAL A 13 28.27 -3.42 -6.66
CA VAL A 13 29.23 -3.06 -7.70
C VAL A 13 28.50 -2.61 -8.97
N ASN A 14 28.52 -1.30 -9.20
CA ASN A 14 27.91 -0.67 -10.38
C ASN A 14 28.93 -0.51 -11.51
N ILE A 15 29.43 -1.63 -12.02
CA ILE A 15 30.29 -1.68 -13.20
C ILE A 15 29.42 -2.04 -14.41
N LYS A 16 29.54 -1.30 -15.51
CA LYS A 16 28.84 -1.67 -16.75
C LYS A 16 29.40 -3.00 -17.26
N SER A 17 28.54 -3.99 -17.40
CA SER A 17 28.94 -5.27 -18.00
C SER A 17 29.09 -5.14 -19.52
N GLY A 18 29.81 -6.06 -20.14
CA GLY A 18 29.87 -6.18 -21.61
C GLY A 18 28.53 -6.55 -22.26
N SER A 19 27.55 -7.01 -21.47
CA SER A 19 26.23 -7.43 -21.94
C SER A 19 25.28 -6.23 -22.01
N MET A 20 25.11 -5.67 -23.22
CA MET A 20 24.16 -4.58 -23.54
C MET A 20 24.28 -3.31 -22.67
N GLY A 21 25.40 -3.12 -21.96
CA GLY A 21 25.61 -1.97 -21.08
C GLY A 21 24.81 -2.02 -19.77
N ILE A 22 24.20 -3.16 -19.43
CA ILE A 22 23.45 -3.35 -18.20
C ILE A 22 24.44 -3.40 -17.01
N PRO A 23 24.16 -2.70 -15.90
CA PRO A 23 24.98 -2.74 -14.70
C PRO A 23 25.15 -4.17 -14.15
N TRP A 24 26.38 -4.51 -13.75
CA TRP A 24 26.74 -5.83 -13.23
C TRP A 24 25.90 -6.24 -12.04
N ASN A 25 25.66 -5.33 -11.09
CA ASN A 25 24.82 -5.61 -9.93
C ASN A 25 23.40 -6.08 -10.28
N VAL A 26 22.82 -5.55 -11.36
CA VAL A 26 21.50 -5.97 -11.85
C VAL A 26 21.57 -7.39 -12.43
N ILE A 27 22.53 -7.65 -13.32
CA ILE A 27 22.73 -8.99 -13.90
C ILE A 27 23.02 -10.02 -12.82
N PHE A 28 23.87 -9.68 -11.87
CA PHE A 28 24.26 -10.55 -10.76
C PHE A 28 23.06 -10.93 -9.89
N ALA A 29 22.25 -9.94 -9.50
CA ALA A 29 21.04 -10.16 -8.70
C ALA A 29 20.05 -11.12 -9.39
N PHE A 30 19.72 -10.85 -10.66
CA PHE A 30 18.84 -11.72 -11.45
C PHE A 30 19.48 -13.09 -11.71
N GLY A 31 20.79 -13.15 -11.91
CA GLY A 31 21.53 -14.40 -12.09
C GLY A 31 21.38 -15.34 -10.89
N VAL A 32 21.66 -14.83 -9.70
CA VAL A 32 21.57 -15.62 -8.46
C VAL A 32 20.13 -16.07 -8.20
N TRP A 33 19.16 -15.19 -8.43
CA TRP A 33 17.73 -15.51 -8.28
C TRP A 33 17.26 -16.57 -9.27
N THR A 34 17.57 -16.43 -10.56
CA THR A 34 17.17 -17.40 -11.60
C THR A 34 17.81 -18.76 -11.36
N ILE A 35 19.08 -18.82 -10.93
CA ILE A 35 19.74 -20.08 -10.56
C ILE A 35 19.00 -20.76 -9.40
N TRP A 36 18.63 -20.00 -8.36
CA TRP A 36 17.89 -20.53 -7.22
C TRP A 36 16.52 -21.06 -7.64
N GLN A 37 15.78 -20.31 -8.46
CA GLN A 37 14.47 -20.73 -8.97
C GLN A 37 14.58 -22.04 -9.76
N HIS A 38 15.46 -22.11 -10.76
CA HIS A 38 15.65 -23.33 -11.57
C HIS A 38 16.04 -24.53 -10.72
N ARG A 39 16.96 -24.36 -9.77
CA ARG A 39 17.35 -25.44 -8.86
C ARG A 39 16.14 -25.97 -8.09
N ASN A 40 15.30 -25.08 -7.56
CA ASN A 40 14.13 -25.49 -6.80
C ASN A 40 13.06 -26.15 -7.67
N ARG A 41 12.86 -25.71 -8.91
CA ARG A 41 11.92 -26.36 -9.84
C ARG A 41 12.35 -27.77 -10.21
N VAL A 42 13.65 -27.98 -10.44
CA VAL A 42 14.20 -29.32 -10.71
C VAL A 42 14.03 -30.24 -9.49
N VAL A 43 14.35 -29.74 -8.28
CA VAL A 43 14.32 -30.54 -7.04
C VAL A 43 12.89 -30.84 -6.56
N PHE A 44 11.99 -29.85 -6.61
CA PHE A 44 10.69 -29.92 -5.94
C PHE A 44 9.50 -30.03 -6.90
N GLN A 45 9.68 -29.70 -8.17
CA GLN A 45 8.61 -29.74 -9.18
C GLN A 45 8.94 -30.66 -10.36
N ASN A 46 10.00 -31.48 -10.23
CA ASN A 46 10.42 -32.48 -11.23
C ASN A 46 10.58 -31.93 -12.65
N HIS A 47 10.91 -30.64 -12.77
CA HIS A 47 11.14 -29.98 -14.05
C HIS A 47 12.49 -30.42 -14.66
N SER A 48 12.58 -30.39 -15.98
CA SER A 48 13.86 -30.56 -16.66
C SER A 48 14.76 -29.35 -16.43
N PRO A 49 16.08 -29.54 -16.25
CA PRO A 49 17.02 -28.44 -16.09
C PRO A 49 17.07 -27.59 -17.36
N ASN A 50 16.92 -26.27 -17.22
CA ASN A 50 17.22 -25.33 -18.29
C ASN A 50 18.74 -25.17 -18.41
N TYR A 51 19.28 -25.46 -19.59
CA TYR A 51 20.71 -25.33 -19.87
C TYR A 51 21.12 -23.93 -20.35
N ASP A 52 20.16 -23.05 -20.67
CA ASP A 52 20.40 -21.68 -21.12
C ASP A 52 19.90 -20.64 -20.11
N ILE A 53 20.31 -20.82 -18.86
CA ILE A 53 20.02 -19.87 -17.77
C ILE A 53 20.62 -18.49 -18.07
N HIS A 54 21.73 -18.44 -18.80
CA HIS A 54 22.38 -17.17 -19.16
C HIS A 54 21.47 -16.31 -20.05
N ALA A 55 20.89 -16.87 -21.12
CA ALA A 55 19.98 -16.10 -21.97
C ALA A 55 18.74 -15.61 -21.19
N GLU A 56 18.19 -16.43 -20.28
CA GLU A 56 17.06 -16.05 -19.45
C GLU A 56 17.39 -14.87 -18.51
N VAL A 57 18.56 -14.89 -17.89
CA VAL A 57 19.03 -13.79 -17.03
C VAL A 57 19.21 -12.51 -17.83
N ILE A 58 19.82 -12.59 -19.02
CA ILE A 58 19.97 -11.41 -19.89
C ILE A 58 18.62 -10.90 -20.36
N HIS A 59 17.69 -11.77 -20.72
CA HIS A 59 16.34 -11.38 -21.15
C HIS A 59 15.59 -10.63 -20.03
N ARG A 60 15.52 -11.22 -18.84
CA ARG A 60 14.82 -10.62 -17.68
C ARG A 60 15.46 -9.31 -17.23
N THR A 61 16.79 -9.22 -17.24
CA THR A 61 17.50 -7.98 -16.85
C THR A 61 17.31 -6.88 -17.88
N THR A 62 17.29 -7.21 -19.17
CA THR A 62 17.01 -6.25 -20.26
C THR A 62 15.59 -5.70 -20.15
N GLU A 63 14.60 -6.57 -19.94
CA GLU A 63 13.20 -6.18 -19.73
C GLU A 63 13.06 -5.26 -18.51
N PHE A 64 13.65 -5.64 -17.37
CA PHE A 64 13.64 -4.84 -16.16
C PHE A 64 14.23 -3.43 -16.39
N VAL A 65 15.41 -3.34 -17.02
CA VAL A 65 16.06 -2.06 -17.30
C VAL A 65 15.23 -1.21 -18.27
N PHE A 66 14.65 -1.82 -19.30
CA PHE A 66 13.79 -1.11 -20.26
C PHE A 66 12.55 -0.54 -19.56
N CYS A 67 11.83 -1.36 -18.78
CA CYS A 67 10.66 -0.93 -18.03
C CYS A 67 11.01 0.14 -16.97
N ALA A 68 12.12 -0.03 -16.24
CA ALA A 68 12.59 0.95 -15.27
C ALA A 68 12.99 2.27 -15.93
N GLN A 69 13.57 2.24 -17.13
CA GLN A 69 13.87 3.44 -17.92
C GLN A 69 12.59 4.13 -18.42
N VAL A 70 11.58 3.37 -18.85
CA VAL A 70 10.26 3.91 -19.23
C VAL A 70 9.58 4.59 -18.03
N ILE A 71 9.72 4.04 -16.82
CA ILE A 71 9.23 4.67 -15.57
C ILE A 71 10.07 5.91 -15.20
N ALA A 72 11.38 5.86 -15.43
CA ALA A 72 12.29 6.99 -15.15
C ALA A 72 12.12 8.17 -16.13
N TYR A 73 11.58 7.94 -17.33
CA TYR A 73 11.05 8.98 -18.20
C TYR A 73 9.77 9.54 -17.57
N LYS A 74 9.98 10.47 -16.63
CA LYS A 74 8.93 11.15 -15.85
C LYS A 74 7.72 11.46 -16.73
N SER A 75 6.59 10.82 -16.41
CA SER A 75 5.28 11.31 -16.85
C SER A 75 5.23 12.81 -16.52
N PRO A 76 4.83 13.69 -17.46
CA PRO A 76 4.65 15.10 -17.12
C PRO A 76 3.69 15.19 -15.93
N ARG A 77 4.14 15.87 -14.87
CA ARG A 77 3.30 16.08 -13.68
C ARG A 77 2.16 17.01 -14.08
N VAL A 78 0.94 16.56 -13.81
CA VAL A 78 -0.28 17.33 -14.02
C VAL A 78 -0.70 17.93 -12.69
N GLU A 79 -0.94 19.24 -12.71
CA GLU A 79 -1.57 19.95 -11.61
C GLU A 79 -3.04 19.54 -11.53
N ARG A 80 -3.47 19.07 -10.36
CA ARG A 80 -4.85 18.72 -10.04
C ARG A 80 -5.35 19.62 -8.93
N SER A 81 -6.51 20.21 -9.10
CA SER A 81 -7.25 20.85 -8.03
C SER A 81 -7.97 19.79 -7.20
N ILE A 82 -7.60 19.68 -5.94
CA ILE A 82 -8.16 18.74 -4.97
C ILE A 82 -9.01 19.53 -3.98
N ARG A 83 -10.23 19.09 -3.71
CA ARG A 83 -11.10 19.64 -2.68
C ARG A 83 -11.94 18.54 -2.07
N TRP A 84 -12.48 18.80 -0.90
CA TRP A 84 -13.53 17.96 -0.35
C TRP A 84 -14.80 18.09 -1.21
N GLU A 85 -15.43 16.95 -1.51
CA GLU A 85 -16.66 16.89 -2.30
C GLU A 85 -17.82 16.42 -1.41
N ARG A 86 -18.96 17.12 -1.53
CA ARG A 86 -20.21 16.77 -0.85
C ARG A 86 -20.69 15.37 -1.26
N SER A 87 -21.39 14.69 -0.36
CA SER A 87 -22.04 13.40 -0.67
C SER A 87 -23.23 13.57 -1.60
N TYR A 88 -23.74 12.43 -2.08
CA TYR A 88 -25.02 12.37 -2.79
C TYR A 88 -26.18 12.96 -1.95
N CYS A 89 -27.21 13.43 -2.62
CA CYS A 89 -28.42 13.96 -1.97
C CYS A 89 -29.02 12.92 -1.00
N ASN A 90 -29.32 13.35 0.23
CA ASN A 90 -29.78 12.50 1.35
C ASN A 90 -28.77 11.46 1.86
N TRP A 91 -27.49 11.56 1.49
CA TRP A 91 -26.43 10.71 2.04
C TRP A 91 -25.56 11.51 3.01
N PHE A 92 -25.09 10.84 4.06
CA PHE A 92 -24.08 11.40 4.94
C PHE A 92 -22.69 11.04 4.45
N LYS A 93 -21.70 11.89 4.75
CA LYS A 93 -20.29 11.63 4.44
C LYS A 93 -19.48 11.53 5.72
N LEU A 94 -18.84 10.39 5.93
CA LEU A 94 -17.86 10.15 6.97
C LEU A 94 -16.46 10.23 6.37
N ASN A 95 -15.63 11.11 6.90
CA ASN A 95 -14.19 11.12 6.64
C ASN A 95 -13.48 10.58 7.89
N THR A 96 -12.53 9.66 7.73
CA THR A 96 -11.71 9.12 8.84
C THR A 96 -10.22 9.17 8.51
N ASP A 97 -9.39 9.26 9.55
CA ASP A 97 -7.94 9.28 9.43
C ASP A 97 -7.28 8.71 10.70
N GLY A 98 -6.13 8.06 10.53
CA GLY A 98 -5.31 7.52 11.61
C GLY A 98 -3.89 8.08 11.57
N SER A 99 -3.47 8.69 12.68
CA SER A 99 -2.13 9.25 12.81
C SER A 99 -1.28 8.44 13.78
N ALA A 100 0.00 8.23 13.46
CA ALA A 100 0.98 7.63 14.36
C ALA A 100 2.33 8.38 14.28
N LEU A 101 2.84 8.81 15.44
CA LEU A 101 4.15 9.43 15.62
C LEU A 101 5.24 8.37 15.73
N GLY A 102 5.56 7.74 14.59
CA GLY A 102 6.45 6.58 14.47
C GLY A 102 5.71 5.32 14.05
N ASN A 103 6.44 4.26 13.70
CA ASN A 103 5.85 2.99 13.25
C ASN A 103 6.56 1.77 13.87
N PRO A 104 6.13 1.31 15.07
CA PRO A 104 5.00 1.80 15.87
C PRO A 104 5.34 3.07 16.67
N GLY A 105 4.32 3.89 16.95
CA GLY A 105 4.45 5.16 17.67
C GLY A 105 3.17 5.59 18.36
N THR A 106 3.20 6.70 19.12
CA THR A 106 1.99 7.26 19.75
C THR A 106 0.98 7.63 18.66
N ALA A 107 -0.25 7.15 18.79
CA ALA A 107 -1.22 7.15 17.72
C ALA A 107 -2.57 7.68 18.19
N GLY A 108 -3.27 8.30 17.26
CA GLY A 108 -4.62 8.81 17.41
C GLY A 108 -5.46 8.55 16.18
N GLY A 109 -6.77 8.52 16.37
CA GLY A 109 -7.74 8.38 15.30
C GLY A 109 -8.68 9.58 15.30
N GLY A 110 -9.17 9.94 14.13
CA GLY A 110 -10.10 11.04 13.98
C GLY A 110 -11.12 10.75 12.89
N GLY A 111 -12.28 11.38 13.01
CA GLY A 111 -13.26 11.33 11.95
C GLY A 111 -14.39 12.32 12.12
N ILE A 112 -15.00 12.68 11.01
CA ILE A 112 -16.02 13.71 10.92
C ILE A 112 -17.16 13.22 10.03
N LEU A 113 -18.38 13.32 10.54
CA LEU A 113 -19.63 13.04 9.83
C LEU A 113 -20.29 14.35 9.42
N ARG A 114 -20.64 14.44 8.14
CA ARG A 114 -21.29 15.59 7.51
C ARG A 114 -22.58 15.18 6.79
N SER A 115 -23.52 16.10 6.67
CA SER A 115 -24.68 15.95 5.79
C SER A 115 -24.29 16.07 4.31
N ASP A 116 -25.26 15.81 3.43
CA ASP A 116 -25.18 16.06 1.98
C ASP A 116 -24.92 17.53 1.61
N SER A 117 -25.31 18.46 2.47
CA SER A 117 -25.00 19.89 2.35
C SER A 117 -23.60 20.26 2.87
N GLY A 118 -22.88 19.30 3.45
CA GLY A 118 -21.58 19.51 4.10
C GLY A 118 -21.67 20.08 5.51
N LEU A 119 -22.88 20.11 6.11
CA LEU A 119 -23.05 20.58 7.47
C LEU A 119 -22.49 19.57 8.47
N TRP A 120 -21.85 20.09 9.51
CA TRP A 120 -21.36 19.30 10.64
C TRP A 120 -22.49 18.55 11.33
N ILE A 121 -22.36 17.23 11.45
CA ILE A 121 -23.29 16.40 12.23
C ILE A 121 -22.64 16.01 13.56
N GLN A 122 -21.49 15.35 13.49
CA GLN A 122 -20.70 14.96 14.66
C GLN A 122 -19.28 14.63 14.22
N ALA A 123 -18.30 14.81 15.09
CA ALA A 123 -16.94 14.31 14.88
C ALA A 123 -16.40 13.66 16.14
N PHE A 124 -15.25 13.00 16.02
CA PHE A 124 -14.54 12.42 17.14
C PHE A 124 -13.02 12.54 17.01
N SER A 125 -12.35 12.46 18.15
CA SER A 125 -10.92 12.20 18.26
C SER A 125 -10.67 11.13 19.30
N ARG A 126 -9.75 10.22 19.00
CA ARG A 126 -9.43 9.05 19.82
C ARG A 126 -7.94 8.99 20.12
N SER A 127 -7.62 8.75 21.39
CA SER A 127 -6.29 8.29 21.79
C SER A 127 -6.23 6.76 21.66
N ILE A 128 -5.33 6.26 20.81
CA ILE A 128 -5.22 4.82 20.50
C ILE A 128 -4.09 4.18 21.33
N GLY A 129 -3.13 4.97 21.82
CA GLY A 129 -1.93 4.47 22.49
C GLY A 129 -0.79 4.32 21.50
N LYS A 130 -0.04 3.20 21.53
CA LYS A 130 1.07 2.97 20.60
C LYS A 130 0.72 1.93 19.54
N THR A 131 0.75 2.31 18.28
CA THR A 131 0.46 1.40 17.16
C THR A 131 1.11 1.87 15.84
N THR A 132 0.90 1.12 14.77
CA THR A 132 1.32 1.48 13.40
C THR A 132 0.30 2.45 12.78
N SER A 133 0.71 3.22 11.77
CA SER A 133 -0.21 4.10 11.02
C SER A 133 -1.37 3.30 10.42
N PHE A 134 -1.08 2.15 9.81
CA PHE A 134 -2.08 1.26 9.23
C PHE A 134 -3.16 0.81 10.24
N LEU A 135 -2.75 0.45 11.46
CA LEU A 135 -3.71 0.06 12.51
C LEU A 135 -4.46 1.28 13.06
N ALA A 136 -3.83 2.45 13.13
CA ALA A 136 -4.51 3.69 13.53
C ALA A 136 -5.65 4.03 12.55
N GLU A 137 -5.42 3.89 11.24
CA GLU A 137 -6.44 4.08 10.20
C GLU A 137 -7.64 3.15 10.40
N LEU A 138 -7.37 1.85 10.63
CA LEU A 138 -8.43 0.87 10.88
C LEU A 138 -9.22 1.16 12.15
N TRP A 139 -8.56 1.60 13.22
CA TRP A 139 -9.24 2.00 14.45
C TRP A 139 -10.14 3.22 14.23
N ALA A 140 -9.64 4.25 13.55
CA ALA A 140 -10.43 5.43 13.21
C ALA A 140 -11.65 5.07 12.36
N LEU A 141 -11.48 4.23 11.34
CA LEU A 141 -12.59 3.71 10.53
C LEU A 141 -13.64 3.00 11.40
N ARG A 142 -13.20 2.10 12.28
CA ARG A 142 -14.08 1.35 13.18
C ARG A 142 -14.92 2.28 14.06
N ASP A 143 -14.30 3.28 14.67
CA ASP A 143 -15.01 4.18 15.57
C ASP A 143 -15.96 5.12 14.82
N GLY A 144 -15.56 5.57 13.62
CA GLY A 144 -16.44 6.33 12.74
C GLY A 144 -17.69 5.55 12.33
N LEU A 145 -17.53 4.27 11.98
CA LEU A 145 -18.65 3.39 11.66
C LEU A 145 -19.57 3.17 12.87
N ILE A 146 -19.00 2.94 14.06
CA ILE A 146 -19.79 2.82 15.31
C ILE A 146 -20.58 4.09 15.58
N MET A 147 -19.95 5.27 15.42
CA MET A 147 -20.61 6.56 15.57
C MET A 147 -21.79 6.68 14.60
N CYS A 148 -21.62 6.34 13.32
CA CYS A 148 -22.69 6.36 12.32
C CYS A 148 -23.84 5.40 12.65
N LEU A 149 -23.54 4.19 13.13
CA LEU A 149 -24.57 3.22 13.53
C LEU A 149 -25.35 3.71 14.75
N ASN A 150 -24.68 4.29 15.74
CA ASN A 150 -25.34 4.88 16.92
C ASN A 150 -26.27 6.04 16.55
N LEU A 151 -25.90 6.82 15.52
CA LEU A 151 -26.72 7.89 14.94
C LEU A 151 -27.81 7.37 13.98
N ARG A 152 -27.89 6.05 13.77
CA ARG A 152 -28.86 5.39 12.88
C ARG A 152 -28.79 5.87 11.43
N ILE A 153 -27.58 6.16 10.95
CA ILE A 153 -27.36 6.54 9.55
C ILE A 153 -27.64 5.35 8.64
N SER A 154 -28.52 5.55 7.66
CA SER A 154 -28.92 4.49 6.71
C SER A 154 -28.21 4.57 5.36
N ALA A 155 -27.70 5.76 4.99
CA ALA A 155 -27.04 6.04 3.72
C ALA A 155 -25.74 6.82 3.96
N LEU A 156 -24.59 6.19 3.67
CA LEU A 156 -23.27 6.65 4.09
C LEU A 156 -22.22 6.53 2.97
N GLU A 157 -21.54 7.62 2.66
CA GLU A 157 -20.25 7.61 1.97
C GLU A 157 -19.14 7.66 3.01
N VAL A 158 -18.14 6.79 2.88
CA VAL A 158 -16.95 6.76 3.73
C VAL A 158 -15.74 7.09 2.86
N ASP A 159 -15.07 8.20 3.16
CA ASP A 159 -13.86 8.64 2.49
C ASP A 159 -12.66 8.46 3.42
N ILE A 160 -11.65 7.73 2.92
CA ILE A 160 -10.41 7.39 3.63
C ILE A 160 -9.24 7.75 2.71
N ASP A 161 -8.15 8.32 3.21
CA ASP A 161 -6.97 8.65 2.38
C ASP A 161 -5.94 7.51 2.30
N ALA A 162 -6.08 6.48 3.14
CA ALA A 162 -5.32 5.24 3.08
C ALA A 162 -5.89 4.27 2.02
N GLN A 163 -5.37 4.35 0.79
CA GLN A 163 -5.80 3.50 -0.33
C GLN A 163 -5.79 1.99 0.01
N ALA A 164 -4.77 1.52 0.75
CA ALA A 164 -4.66 0.12 1.16
C ALA A 164 -5.85 -0.34 2.02
N ILE A 165 -6.40 0.54 2.87
CA ILE A 165 -7.58 0.24 3.69
C ILE A 165 -8.83 0.16 2.82
N VAL A 166 -9.00 1.09 1.87
CA VAL A 166 -10.12 1.09 0.94
C VAL A 166 -10.15 -0.19 0.11
N GLU A 167 -9.01 -0.60 -0.43
CA GLU A 167 -8.88 -1.86 -1.17
C GLU A 167 -9.16 -3.07 -0.29
N LEU A 168 -8.75 -3.04 0.98
CA LEU A 168 -9.04 -4.10 1.93
C LEU A 168 -10.53 -4.20 2.26
N MET A 169 -11.25 -3.08 2.39
CA MET A 169 -12.69 -3.07 2.65
C MET A 169 -13.52 -3.52 1.44
N ASN A 170 -13.07 -3.22 0.22
CA ASN A 170 -13.81 -3.52 -1.01
C ASN A 170 -13.53 -4.90 -1.61
N ASN A 171 -12.48 -5.61 -1.17
CA ASN A 171 -12.11 -6.93 -1.73
C ASN A 171 -12.49 -8.09 -0.79
N ASP A 172 -13.57 -8.81 -1.14
CA ASP A 172 -14.05 -10.00 -0.41
C ASP A 172 -13.11 -11.22 -0.53
N ASN A 173 -12.30 -11.28 -1.59
CA ASN A 173 -11.43 -12.41 -1.92
C ASN A 173 -10.09 -12.43 -1.17
N THR A 174 -9.91 -11.59 -0.14
CA THR A 174 -8.74 -11.69 0.76
C THR A 174 -8.98 -12.81 1.79
N SER A 175 -9.15 -14.03 1.28
CA SER A 175 -9.11 -15.27 2.06
C SER A 175 -7.65 -15.65 2.35
N ASN A 176 -6.95 -14.83 3.12
CA ASN A 176 -5.67 -15.22 3.69
C ASN A 176 -5.74 -15.06 5.21
N ALA A 177 -5.20 -16.05 5.91
CA ALA A 177 -5.30 -16.33 7.34
C ALA A 177 -4.67 -15.28 8.29
N THR A 178 -4.62 -14.01 7.86
CA THR A 178 -4.03 -12.84 8.52
C THR A 178 -4.97 -11.63 8.54
N ASN A 179 -6.28 -11.80 8.31
CA ASN A 179 -7.25 -10.74 8.59
C ASN A 179 -7.26 -10.49 10.10
N SER A 180 -6.68 -9.38 10.54
CA SER A 180 -6.77 -8.99 11.95
C SER A 180 -8.24 -8.89 12.36
N SER A 181 -8.55 -9.22 13.61
CA SER A 181 -9.91 -9.09 14.15
C SER A 181 -10.50 -7.70 13.89
N LEU A 182 -9.66 -6.68 13.83
CA LEU A 182 -10.04 -5.30 13.52
C LEU A 182 -10.59 -5.12 12.09
N VAL A 183 -10.03 -5.81 11.10
CA VAL A 183 -10.54 -5.78 9.71
C VAL A 183 -11.90 -6.48 9.63
N ALA A 184 -12.04 -7.62 10.32
CA ALA A 184 -13.31 -8.33 10.39
C ALA A 184 -14.39 -7.48 11.08
N ASP A 185 -14.05 -6.78 12.16
CA ASP A 185 -14.91 -5.82 12.84
C ASP A 185 -15.37 -4.71 11.89
N CYS A 186 -14.45 -4.06 11.15
CA CYS A 186 -14.81 -3.01 10.20
C CYS A 186 -15.77 -3.52 9.11
N ARG A 187 -15.50 -4.69 8.53
CA ARG A 187 -16.38 -5.31 7.52
C ARG A 187 -17.77 -5.63 8.10
N LEU A 188 -17.82 -6.14 9.32
CA LEU A 188 -19.08 -6.41 10.01
C LEU A 188 -19.87 -5.11 10.24
N LEU A 189 -19.22 -4.03 10.67
CA LEU A 189 -19.87 -2.73 10.87
C LEU A 189 -20.36 -2.12 9.55
N ILE A 190 -19.55 -2.19 8.48
CA ILE A 190 -19.94 -1.79 7.12
C ILE A 190 -21.20 -2.53 6.69
N SER A 191 -21.27 -3.84 6.91
CA SER A 191 -22.43 -4.67 6.52
C SER A 191 -23.74 -4.31 7.24
N GLN A 192 -23.67 -3.60 8.36
CA GLN A 192 -24.85 -3.16 9.13
C GLN A 192 -25.44 -1.85 8.59
N VAL A 193 -24.71 -1.11 7.76
CA VAL A 193 -25.20 0.12 7.13
C VAL A 193 -25.94 -0.24 5.84
N PRO A 194 -27.25 0.04 5.72
CA PRO A 194 -28.07 -0.40 4.57
C PRO A 194 -27.55 0.05 3.21
N GLN A 195 -27.09 1.29 3.11
CA GLN A 195 -26.49 1.86 1.89
C GLN A 195 -25.15 2.47 2.27
N ILE A 196 -24.06 1.85 1.82
CA ILE A 196 -22.71 2.33 2.12
C ILE A 196 -21.81 2.25 0.89
N LYS A 197 -20.93 3.24 0.76
CA LYS A 197 -19.87 3.26 -0.23
C LYS A 197 -18.57 3.67 0.44
N VAL A 198 -17.52 2.87 0.29
CA VAL A 198 -16.18 3.19 0.79
C VAL A 198 -15.28 3.58 -0.38
N SER A 199 -14.76 4.81 -0.34
CA SER A 199 -13.92 5.39 -1.38
C SER A 199 -12.61 5.95 -0.84
N HIS A 200 -11.62 6.00 -1.72
CA HIS A 200 -10.38 6.71 -1.46
C HIS A 200 -10.55 8.20 -1.76
N CYS A 201 -10.05 9.04 -0.87
CA CYS A 201 -9.91 10.48 -1.08
C CYS A 201 -8.44 10.90 -0.98
N TYR A 202 -8.10 12.07 -1.53
CA TYR A 202 -6.76 12.61 -1.33
C TYR A 202 -6.64 13.26 0.06
N ARG A 203 -5.45 13.23 0.65
CA ARG A 203 -5.18 13.82 1.97
C ARG A 203 -5.62 15.29 2.10
N GLU A 204 -5.50 16.10 1.05
CA GLU A 204 -5.95 17.50 1.04
C GLU A 204 -7.48 17.63 1.13
N ALA A 205 -8.22 16.62 0.69
CA ALA A 205 -9.67 16.51 0.87
C ALA A 205 -10.05 15.83 2.20
N ASN A 206 -9.08 15.36 2.98
CA ASN A 206 -9.28 14.69 4.27
C ASN A 206 -8.76 15.51 5.47
N ALA A 207 -8.42 16.79 5.26
CA ALA A 207 -7.71 17.62 6.23
C ALA A 207 -8.39 17.71 7.61
N CYS A 208 -9.73 17.69 7.65
CA CYS A 208 -10.46 17.72 8.91
C CYS A 208 -10.28 16.43 9.72
N ALA A 209 -10.30 15.26 9.07
CA ALA A 209 -10.08 13.99 9.75
C ALA A 209 -8.64 13.86 10.24
N ASP A 210 -7.66 14.25 9.41
CA ASP A 210 -6.23 14.29 9.77
C ASP A 210 -5.96 15.18 10.99
N ALA A 211 -6.55 16.38 11.02
CA ALA A 211 -6.45 17.27 12.17
C ALA A 211 -7.06 16.66 13.44
N LEU A 212 -8.20 15.95 13.35
CA LEU A 212 -8.81 15.24 14.47
C LEU A 212 -7.96 14.05 14.93
N ALA A 213 -7.33 13.31 14.02
CA ALA A 213 -6.44 12.20 14.35
C ALA A 213 -5.20 12.70 15.10
N ARG A 214 -4.66 13.85 14.70
CA ARG A 214 -3.57 14.53 15.40
C ARG A 214 -3.99 15.06 16.79
N ILE A 215 -5.21 15.54 16.95
CA ILE A 215 -5.75 15.87 18.28
C ILE A 215 -5.81 14.59 19.13
N GLY A 216 -6.30 13.50 18.55
CA GLY A 216 -6.39 12.18 19.18
C GLY A 216 -5.03 11.65 19.67
N SER A 217 -3.94 11.89 18.95
CA SER A 217 -2.61 11.42 19.37
C SER A 217 -1.98 12.24 20.51
N LEU A 218 -2.52 13.41 20.80
CA LEU A 218 -2.04 14.34 21.82
C LEU A 218 -2.96 14.45 23.04
N GLN A 219 -4.19 13.91 22.95
CA GLN A 219 -5.16 13.99 24.04
C GLN A 219 -4.93 12.90 25.10
N ASP A 220 -5.26 13.21 26.36
CA ASP A 220 -5.18 12.26 27.47
C ASP A 220 -6.38 11.32 27.56
N LEU A 221 -7.56 11.79 27.11
CA LEU A 221 -8.80 11.01 27.17
C LEU A 221 -8.87 10.01 26.02
N ASP A 222 -9.44 8.83 26.28
CA ASP A 222 -9.53 7.78 25.25
C ASP A 222 -10.36 8.22 24.03
N MET A 223 -11.52 8.85 24.25
CA MET A 223 -12.44 9.22 23.17
C MET A 223 -13.14 10.54 23.49
N LEU A 224 -13.22 11.44 22.50
CA LEU A 224 -13.95 12.69 22.57
C LEU A 224 -14.88 12.80 21.36
N TYR A 225 -16.10 13.28 21.60
CA TYR A 225 -17.08 13.59 20.56
C TYR A 225 -17.32 15.10 20.48
N TYR A 226 -17.56 15.60 19.27
CA TYR A 226 -17.74 17.01 18.96
C TYR A 226 -19.04 17.21 18.18
N ASP A 227 -20.02 17.85 18.81
CA ASP A 227 -21.29 18.22 18.15
C ASP A 227 -21.17 19.54 17.35
N SER A 228 -20.03 20.22 17.46
CA SER A 228 -19.70 21.41 16.66
C SER A 228 -18.18 21.49 16.41
N PRO A 229 -17.72 22.19 15.35
CA PRO A 229 -16.31 22.27 15.03
C PRO A 229 -15.51 22.97 16.14
N PRO A 230 -14.44 22.35 16.68
CA PRO A 230 -13.53 23.06 17.59
C PRO A 230 -12.77 24.16 16.83
N SER A 231 -12.32 25.18 17.56
CA SER A 231 -11.74 26.40 16.97
C SER A 231 -10.52 26.14 16.08
N ASN A 232 -9.69 25.17 16.45
CA ASN A 232 -8.51 24.75 15.69
C ASN A 232 -8.83 23.94 14.42
N LEU A 233 -10.08 23.53 14.22
CA LEU A 233 -10.56 22.80 13.04
C LEU A 233 -11.44 23.66 12.13
N LEU A 234 -11.91 24.80 12.65
CA LEU A 234 -12.89 25.65 11.97
C LEU A 234 -12.42 26.11 10.58
N GLU A 235 -11.13 26.44 10.44
CA GLU A 235 -10.57 26.86 9.15
C GLU A 235 -10.66 25.75 8.09
N PHE A 236 -10.25 24.52 8.43
CA PHE A 236 -10.35 23.37 7.52
C PHE A 236 -11.81 23.07 7.16
N TYR A 237 -12.71 23.10 8.15
CA TYR A 237 -14.12 22.85 7.92
C TYR A 237 -14.78 23.90 7.03
N LEU A 238 -14.47 25.19 7.24
CA LEU A 238 -14.99 26.27 6.40
C LEU A 238 -14.42 26.20 4.98
N ALA A 239 -13.14 25.85 4.83
CA ALA A 239 -12.53 25.63 3.52
C ALA A 239 -13.27 24.54 2.72
N ASP A 240 -13.58 23.40 3.36
CA ASP A 240 -14.38 22.32 2.76
C ASP A 240 -15.79 22.80 2.42
N LEU A 241 -16.46 23.51 3.35
CA LEU A 241 -17.84 23.97 3.19
C LEU A 241 -18.01 24.95 2.02
N TYR A 242 -17.03 25.85 1.84
CA TYR A 242 -16.98 26.82 0.73
C TYR A 242 -16.36 26.25 -0.55
N GLY A 243 -15.91 24.99 -0.54
CA GLY A 243 -15.37 24.30 -1.72
C GLY A 243 -14.02 24.83 -2.21
N LEU A 244 -13.17 25.29 -1.27
CA LEU A 244 -11.82 25.73 -1.58
C LEU A 244 -10.96 24.54 -2.05
N PHE A 245 -10.07 24.80 -2.99
CA PHE A 245 -9.19 23.77 -3.57
C PHE A 245 -7.75 23.93 -3.11
N HIS A 246 -7.04 22.81 -3.07
CA HIS A 246 -5.61 22.68 -2.91
C HIS A 246 -5.01 22.17 -4.22
N PHE A 247 -3.89 22.74 -4.65
CA PHE A 247 -3.20 22.28 -5.85
C PHE A 247 -2.24 21.14 -5.51
N ARG A 248 -2.43 20.00 -6.15
CA ARG A 248 -1.55 18.82 -6.07
C ARG A 248 -0.87 18.60 -7.41
N LEU A 249 0.46 18.43 -7.39
CA LEU A 249 1.18 17.88 -8.54
C LEU A 249 1.11 16.36 -8.48
N SER A 250 0.57 15.74 -9.54
CA SER A 250 0.41 14.29 -9.64
C SER A 250 0.95 13.76 -10.96
N ASP A 251 1.37 12.50 -10.98
CA ASP A 251 1.82 11.89 -12.24
C ASP A 251 0.62 11.71 -13.20
N SER A 252 0.84 12.00 -14.48
CA SER A 252 -0.15 11.72 -15.51
C SER A 252 -0.41 10.21 -15.60
N PRO A 253 -1.67 9.75 -15.71
CA PRO A 253 -1.97 8.34 -15.98
C PRO A 253 -1.29 7.92 -17.29
N LEU A 254 -0.42 6.91 -17.23
CA LEU A 254 0.25 6.30 -18.40
C LEU A 254 -0.73 5.46 -19.25
N TRP A 255 -1.92 5.98 -19.55
CA TRP A 255 -2.95 5.24 -20.30
C TRP A 255 -2.56 5.02 -21.77
N GLY A 256 -1.58 5.78 -22.30
CA GLY A 256 -1.14 5.70 -23.69
C GLY A 256 -0.05 4.67 -23.99
N THR A 257 0.77 4.27 -23.00
CA THR A 257 2.00 3.49 -23.26
C THR A 257 1.84 1.98 -23.01
N PHE A 258 0.90 1.55 -22.17
CA PHE A 258 0.71 0.13 -21.85
C PHE A 258 -0.06 -0.68 -22.91
N SER A 259 -0.84 -0.02 -23.77
CA SER A 259 -1.61 -0.70 -24.83
C SER A 259 -0.73 -1.40 -25.87
N SER A 260 0.53 -0.97 -26.04
CA SER A 260 1.47 -1.56 -26.99
C SER A 260 2.21 -2.80 -26.47
N VAL A 261 2.14 -3.11 -25.17
CA VAL A 261 2.85 -4.24 -24.55
C VAL A 261 1.95 -5.47 -24.36
N LYS A 262 0.62 -5.32 -24.49
CA LYS A 262 -0.36 -6.42 -24.38
C LYS A 262 -0.26 -7.51 -25.47
N GLY A 263 0.62 -7.37 -26.46
CA GLY A 263 0.70 -8.26 -27.62
C GLY A 263 1.51 -9.56 -27.45
N PHE A 264 2.08 -9.86 -26.27
CA PHE A 264 3.14 -10.88 -26.17
C PHE A 264 2.87 -12.12 -25.31
N TYR A 265 1.71 -12.28 -24.65
CA TYR A 265 1.50 -13.46 -23.80
C TYR A 265 0.13 -14.12 -23.98
N ASN A 266 0.14 -15.36 -24.48
CA ASN A 266 -0.82 -16.40 -24.13
C ASN A 266 -0.38 -16.97 -22.77
N VAL A 267 -1.26 -16.92 -21.78
CA VAL A 267 -1.00 -17.43 -20.42
C VAL A 267 -1.91 -18.64 -20.20
N GLU A 268 -1.35 -19.83 -20.38
CA GLU A 268 -1.80 -21.05 -19.71
C GLU A 268 -0.62 -21.46 -18.82
N ASP A 269 -0.74 -21.31 -17.51
CA ASP A 269 -0.07 -22.11 -16.47
C ASP A 269 -0.48 -21.54 -15.09
N HIS A 270 -1.57 -22.11 -14.56
CA HIS A 270 -2.01 -21.96 -13.18
C HIS A 270 -1.33 -23.08 -12.35
N ASP A 271 -0.86 -22.75 -11.13
CA ASP A 271 -0.50 -23.67 -10.01
C ASP A 271 0.97 -23.78 -9.57
N ASP A 272 1.65 -22.66 -9.29
CA ASP A 272 3.09 -22.72 -8.93
C ASP A 272 3.50 -22.21 -7.53
N ALA A 273 2.54 -22.04 -6.60
CA ALA A 273 2.83 -21.45 -5.28
C ALA A 273 2.42 -22.33 -4.09
N LYS A 274 2.93 -23.56 -4.06
CA LYS A 274 3.00 -24.36 -2.82
C LYS A 274 4.30 -25.14 -2.82
N ILE A 275 5.26 -24.79 -1.97
CA ILE A 275 6.19 -25.71 -1.27
C ILE A 275 6.94 -24.89 -0.19
N VAL A 276 6.92 -25.41 1.04
CA VAL A 276 7.52 -24.84 2.26
C VAL A 276 8.62 -25.78 2.79
N SER A 277 9.68 -25.16 3.35
CA SER A 277 10.65 -25.64 4.36
C SER A 277 11.49 -26.91 4.13
N ARG A 278 12.81 -26.71 4.04
CA ARG A 278 13.84 -27.26 4.95
C ARG A 278 15.23 -26.75 4.51
N ASP A 279 15.95 -26.15 5.46
CA ASP A 279 17.29 -25.51 5.38
C ASP A 279 17.30 -24.01 4.96
N ASP A 280 17.06 -23.13 5.94
CA ASP A 280 16.82 -21.69 5.75
C ASP A 280 18.07 -20.79 5.61
N GLY A 281 19.29 -21.28 5.85
CA GLY A 281 20.49 -20.44 5.86
C GLY A 281 20.82 -19.68 4.55
N PRO A 282 20.73 -20.30 3.36
CA PRO A 282 21.03 -19.64 2.08
C PRO A 282 19.84 -18.87 1.49
N VAL A 283 18.60 -19.27 1.83
CA VAL A 283 17.36 -18.70 1.27
C VAL A 283 17.08 -17.34 1.89
N GLU A 284 17.23 -17.22 3.21
CA GLU A 284 17.07 -15.97 3.95
C GLU A 284 18.08 -14.89 3.51
N LEU A 285 19.25 -15.33 3.08
CA LEU A 285 20.34 -14.47 2.61
C LEU A 285 20.04 -13.84 1.26
N LEU A 286 19.45 -14.61 0.32
CA LEU A 286 19.13 -14.13 -1.02
C LEU A 286 17.86 -13.27 -1.05
N THR A 287 16.87 -13.59 -0.22
CA THR A 287 15.64 -12.81 -0.10
C THR A 287 15.85 -11.48 0.64
N LYS A 288 16.85 -11.36 1.52
CA LYS A 288 17.21 -10.09 2.19
C LYS A 288 18.17 -9.21 1.39
N ILE A 289 19.21 -9.79 0.77
CA ILE A 289 20.29 -9.01 0.13
C ILE A 289 19.91 -8.52 -1.26
N VAL A 290 19.17 -9.32 -2.03
CA VAL A 290 18.82 -8.96 -3.41
C VAL A 290 17.93 -7.72 -3.46
N PRO A 291 16.93 -7.53 -2.57
CA PRO A 291 16.12 -6.29 -2.49
C PRO A 291 16.85 -5.06 -1.92
N GLU A 292 17.75 -5.23 -0.93
CA GLU A 292 18.52 -4.11 -0.37
C GLU A 292 19.47 -3.46 -1.40
N ALA A 293 19.88 -4.21 -2.42
CA ALA A 293 21.00 -3.83 -3.26
C ALA A 293 20.65 -3.15 -4.61
N LEU A 294 19.44 -3.32 -5.17
CA LEU A 294 19.00 -2.55 -6.36
C LEU A 294 18.32 -1.21 -5.97
N GLY A 295 18.36 -0.82 -4.69
CA GLY A 295 17.90 0.49 -4.18
C GLY A 295 16.37 0.60 -4.00
N ALA A 296 15.94 1.20 -2.89
CA ALA A 296 14.56 1.31 -2.42
C ALA A 296 13.56 2.06 -3.36
N GLY A 297 13.99 2.52 -4.54
CA GLY A 297 13.18 3.32 -5.47
C GLY A 297 12.74 2.61 -6.76
N ILE A 298 13.11 1.34 -6.98
CA ILE A 298 12.82 0.62 -8.25
C ILE A 298 12.08 -0.70 -8.02
N TYR A 299 11.84 -1.08 -6.76
CA TYR A 299 11.18 -2.36 -6.44
C TYR A 299 9.68 -2.24 -6.30
N THR A 300 8.98 -2.33 -7.43
CA THR A 300 7.71 -3.05 -7.46
C THR A 300 7.48 -3.72 -8.81
N CYS A 301 8.49 -4.47 -9.26
CA CYS A 301 8.35 -5.44 -10.34
C CYS A 301 9.06 -6.75 -9.95
N LEU A 302 8.61 -7.40 -8.87
CA LEU A 302 8.98 -8.78 -8.57
C LEU A 302 7.72 -9.60 -8.26
N PHE A 303 7.25 -10.25 -9.33
CA PHE A 303 6.72 -11.62 -9.37
C PHE A 303 6.04 -12.15 -8.11
N LEU A 304 4.76 -11.82 -7.94
CA LEU A 304 3.82 -12.74 -7.30
C LEU A 304 3.37 -13.78 -8.34
N PRO A 305 3.13 -15.04 -7.95
CA PRO A 305 2.61 -16.11 -8.81
C PRO A 305 1.14 -15.88 -9.23
N SER A 306 0.60 -14.69 -9.03
CA SER A 306 -0.72 -14.27 -9.48
C SER A 306 -0.57 -13.02 -10.31
N SER A 307 -1.16 -13.05 -11.50
CA SER A 307 -1.11 -12.13 -12.64
C SER A 307 -1.54 -10.67 -12.37
N ARG A 308 -1.03 -10.00 -11.34
CA ARG A 308 -1.28 -8.58 -11.06
C ARG A 308 -0.02 -7.85 -10.64
N TRP A 309 0.30 -6.80 -11.40
CA TRP A 309 1.30 -5.80 -11.06
C TRP A 309 0.75 -4.90 -9.94
N TRP A 310 1.49 -4.75 -8.85
CA TRP A 310 1.19 -3.80 -7.77
C TRP A 310 2.32 -2.78 -7.70
N CYS A 311 2.00 -1.48 -7.68
CA CYS A 311 2.95 -0.41 -7.38
C CYS A 311 2.68 0.10 -5.97
N PHE A 312 3.67 0.06 -5.08
CA PHE A 312 3.58 0.72 -3.76
C PHE A 312 4.47 1.98 -3.77
N ASN A 313 3.87 3.14 -3.50
CA ASN A 313 4.59 4.39 -3.22
C ASN A 313 4.58 4.61 -1.71
N GLY A 314 5.72 4.38 -1.04
CA GLY A 314 5.91 4.70 0.37
C GLY A 314 7.21 4.12 0.92
N ASP A 315 7.88 4.86 1.81
CA ASP A 315 9.15 4.49 2.44
C ASP A 315 9.04 3.12 3.15
N PHE A 316 9.74 2.12 2.62
CA PHE A 316 9.64 0.72 3.05
C PHE A 316 10.66 0.41 4.16
N ASN A 317 10.16 -0.07 5.31
CA ASN A 317 10.98 -0.55 6.43
C ASN A 317 11.27 -2.06 6.29
N VAL A 318 12.54 -2.45 6.43
CA VAL A 318 13.09 -3.80 6.17
C VAL A 318 12.49 -4.87 7.09
N GLU A 319 11.97 -4.48 8.26
CA GLU A 319 11.33 -5.40 9.22
C GLU A 319 9.96 -5.91 8.78
N SER A 320 9.31 -5.29 7.79
CA SER A 320 7.96 -5.64 7.33
C SER A 320 7.92 -6.89 6.43
N VAL A 321 9.08 -7.31 5.91
CA VAL A 321 9.17 -8.38 4.90
C VAL A 321 9.27 -9.76 5.55
N THR A 322 9.89 -9.90 6.71
CA THR A 322 10.02 -11.19 7.40
C THR A 322 8.67 -11.80 7.78
N SER A 323 7.66 -10.98 8.08
CA SER A 323 6.30 -11.46 8.40
C SER A 323 5.49 -11.95 7.19
N LEU A 324 5.86 -11.57 5.95
CA LEU A 324 5.15 -11.99 4.74
C LEU A 324 5.59 -13.38 4.23
N TRP A 325 6.72 -13.89 4.72
CA TRP A 325 7.29 -15.18 4.29
C TRP A 325 7.20 -16.28 5.35
N GLY A 326 6.48 -16.05 6.46
CA GLY A 326 6.17 -17.09 7.45
C GLY A 326 7.40 -17.79 8.05
N VAL A 327 8.50 -17.06 8.25
CA VAL A 327 9.64 -17.54 9.03
C VAL A 327 9.39 -17.11 10.48
N ASN A 328 8.82 -18.00 11.27
CA ASN A 328 8.96 -17.94 12.73
C ASN A 328 10.16 -18.81 13.12
N ASP A 329 10.92 -18.32 14.09
CA ASP A 329 12.17 -18.84 14.66
C ASP A 329 12.34 -20.36 14.73
#